data_AF-A0A228HR05-F1
#
_entry.id   AF-A0A228HR05-F1
#
_cell.length_a   1.000
_cell.length_b   1.000
_cell.length_c   1.000
_cell.angle_alpha   90.00
_cell.angle_beta   90.00
_cell.angle_gamma   90.00
#
_symmetry.space_group_name_H-M   'P 1'
#
loop_
_entity.id
_entity.type
_entity.pdbx_description
1 polymer ?
#
loop_
_entity_poly.entity_id
_entity_poly.type
_entity_poly.pdbx_seq_one_letter_code
_entity_poly.pdbx_strand_id
1 'polypeptide(L)'
;MRAIPSAHELSAVLAPPNEVPSELPVSTRVQILPFEKLTWQNFERLCHRLTALDGDVEHCARYGRQGDAQEGIDIFARRADGRYHCLQAKRHHSFGPANLRDAVDLFVAGSWAARAIRFTIAVQASLRSTAVQEEIERQTRLLVERGIAFAALDGEDLTDRLRAHPVLVDDFFGRSWVVALLGQDVADDLGSRLDGVAFARVRAQLARVYEAQFQHFDPGSFGSVSDEDSRPALTVLERFLKPDMLVREVAQARERNPGAETASERSTSAAESPRTNCIARRDPVKRYPRK
;
A
#
# COMPACT_ATOMS: atom_id res chain seq x y z
N MET A 1 6.67 -23.06 83.02
CA MET A 1 6.78 -21.66 82.55
C MET A 1 7.05 -21.69 81.05
N ARG A 2 6.07 -21.30 80.22
CA ARG A 2 6.31 -21.08 78.78
C ARG A 2 6.97 -19.71 78.64
N ALA A 3 8.14 -19.66 78.03
CA ALA A 3 8.83 -18.40 77.74
C ALA A 3 7.94 -17.55 76.82
N ILE A 4 7.75 -16.29 77.18
CA ILE A 4 7.11 -15.30 76.32
C ILE A 4 8.13 -14.96 75.22
N PRO A 5 7.80 -15.15 73.92
CA PRO A 5 8.72 -14.80 72.85
C PRO A 5 9.05 -13.31 72.91
N SER A 6 10.33 -12.99 72.72
CA SER A 6 10.84 -11.61 72.72
C SER A 6 10.12 -10.79 71.66
N ALA A 7 9.86 -9.49 71.90
CA ALA A 7 9.27 -8.58 70.91
C ALA A 7 10.01 -8.57 69.56
N HIS A 8 11.29 -8.97 69.57
CA HIS A 8 12.13 -9.11 68.39
C HIS A 8 11.74 -10.31 67.49
N GLU A 9 11.13 -11.37 68.05
CA GLU A 9 10.68 -12.56 67.31
C GLU A 9 9.32 -12.32 66.63
N LEU A 10 8.43 -11.53 67.25
CA LEU A 10 7.14 -11.17 66.66
C LEU A 10 7.29 -10.22 65.46
N SER A 11 8.34 -9.40 65.44
CA SER A 11 8.65 -8.50 64.33
C SER A 11 9.18 -9.22 63.08
N ALA A 12 9.71 -10.45 63.22
CA ALA A 12 10.30 -11.19 62.11
C ALA A 12 9.24 -11.86 61.22
N VAL A 13 8.07 -12.21 61.77
CA VAL A 13 7.00 -12.89 61.02
C VAL A 13 6.31 -11.97 60.02
N LEU A 14 6.27 -10.66 60.30
CA LEU A 14 5.69 -9.64 59.43
C LEU A 14 6.76 -8.89 58.60
N ALA A 15 8.03 -9.29 58.71
CA ALA A 15 9.09 -8.70 57.91
C ALA A 15 8.93 -9.11 56.44
N PRO A 16 9.21 -8.20 55.47
CA PRO A 16 9.28 -8.58 54.07
C PRO A 16 10.35 -9.67 53.87
N PRO A 17 10.22 -10.51 52.84
CA PRO A 17 11.19 -11.55 52.56
C PRO A 17 12.57 -10.92 52.30
N ASN A 18 13.61 -11.54 52.88
CA ASN A 18 14.99 -11.06 52.75
C ASN A 18 15.69 -11.58 51.48
N GLU A 19 15.04 -12.51 50.79
CA GLU A 19 15.52 -13.14 49.56
C GLU A 19 14.34 -13.32 48.59
N VAL A 20 14.63 -13.18 47.30
CA VAL A 20 13.68 -13.47 46.22
C VAL A 20 14.29 -14.52 45.30
N PRO A 21 13.48 -15.35 44.64
CA PRO A 21 14.00 -16.32 43.67
C PRO A 21 14.87 -15.65 42.61
N SER A 22 16.04 -16.25 42.32
CA SER A 22 16.98 -15.78 41.30
C SER A 22 16.51 -16.10 39.88
N GLU A 23 15.63 -17.08 39.73
CA GLU A 23 15.05 -17.48 38.45
C GLU A 23 13.94 -16.51 38.06
N LEU A 24 14.17 -15.77 36.98
CA LEU A 24 13.16 -14.90 36.39
C LEU A 24 12.19 -15.72 35.53
N PRO A 25 10.89 -15.37 35.51
CA PRO A 25 9.95 -16.00 34.61
C PRO A 25 10.35 -15.78 33.15
N VAL A 26 10.26 -16.83 32.34
CA VAL A 26 10.49 -16.75 30.89
C VAL A 26 9.29 -16.09 30.24
N SER A 27 9.48 -14.90 29.65
CA SER A 27 8.48 -14.24 28.81
C SER A 27 8.98 -14.24 27.36
N THR A 28 8.30 -14.99 26.49
CA THR A 28 8.63 -15.03 25.06
C THR A 28 8.01 -13.85 24.33
N ARG A 29 8.75 -13.31 23.36
CA ARG A 29 8.21 -12.28 22.46
C ARG A 29 7.18 -12.88 21.52
N VAL A 30 6.31 -12.01 21.00
CA VAL A 30 5.38 -12.36 19.92
C VAL A 30 6.18 -12.82 18.70
N GLN A 31 5.70 -13.86 18.04
CA GLN A 31 6.35 -14.44 16.85
C GLN A 31 5.72 -13.96 15.54
N ILE A 32 4.41 -13.68 15.53
CA ILE A 32 3.64 -13.32 14.33
C ILE A 32 2.78 -12.09 14.62
N LEU A 33 2.82 -11.10 13.72
CA LEU A 33 1.96 -9.91 13.82
C LEU A 33 0.50 -10.22 13.44
N PRO A 34 -0.48 -9.53 14.05
CA PRO A 34 -1.90 -9.83 13.88
C PRO A 34 -2.47 -9.19 12.60
N PHE A 35 -2.04 -9.64 11.43
CA PHE A 35 -2.46 -9.06 10.14
C PHE A 35 -3.98 -9.09 9.92
N GLU A 36 -4.73 -9.99 10.58
CA GLU A 36 -6.21 -10.04 10.53
C GLU A 36 -6.86 -8.78 11.09
N LYS A 37 -6.17 -8.09 12.00
CA LYS A 37 -6.68 -6.87 12.64
C LYS A 37 -6.53 -5.65 11.74
N LEU A 38 -5.70 -5.72 10.70
CA LEU A 38 -5.61 -4.69 9.67
C LEU A 38 -6.79 -4.81 8.72
N THR A 39 -7.34 -3.69 8.23
CA THR A 39 -8.22 -3.73 7.06
C THR A 39 -7.45 -4.22 5.83
N TRP A 40 -8.14 -4.76 4.83
CA TRP A 40 -7.47 -5.22 3.60
C TRP A 40 -6.71 -4.08 2.91
N GLN A 41 -7.24 -2.85 2.94
CA GLN A 41 -6.53 -1.68 2.40
C GLN A 41 -5.27 -1.34 3.19
N ASN A 42 -5.29 -1.52 4.51
CA ASN A 42 -4.10 -1.26 5.34
C ASN A 42 -3.06 -2.37 5.18
N PHE A 43 -3.48 -3.62 4.96
CA PHE A 43 -2.56 -4.70 4.61
C PHE A 43 -1.85 -4.41 3.28
N GLU A 44 -2.58 -4.00 2.25
CA GLU A 44 -1.98 -3.60 0.97
C GLU A 44 -1.04 -2.38 1.13
N ARG A 45 -1.44 -1.36 1.91
CA ARG A 45 -0.56 -0.22 2.23
C ARG A 45 0.71 -0.63 2.98
N LEU A 46 0.62 -1.64 3.85
CA LEU A 46 1.76 -2.19 4.56
C LEU A 46 2.73 -2.86 3.59
N CYS A 47 2.22 -3.74 2.72
CA CYS A 47 3.03 -4.39 1.68
C CYS A 47 3.66 -3.38 0.73
N HIS A 48 2.94 -2.33 0.35
CA HIS A 48 3.45 -1.22 -0.47
C HIS A 48 4.63 -0.52 0.22
N ARG A 49 4.44 -0.09 1.47
CA ARG A 49 5.50 0.60 2.24
C ARG A 49 6.70 -0.29 2.50
N LEU A 50 6.48 -1.58 2.78
CA LEU A 50 7.56 -2.55 2.96
C LEU A 50 8.37 -2.71 1.67
N THR A 51 7.69 -2.89 0.53
CA THR A 51 8.35 -3.01 -0.79
C THR A 51 9.11 -1.75 -1.17
N ALA A 52 8.59 -0.57 -0.82
CA ALA A 52 9.25 0.71 -1.09
C ALA A 52 10.55 0.92 -0.30
N LEU A 53 10.81 0.12 0.73
CA LEU A 53 12.06 0.16 1.51
C LEU A 53 13.16 -0.75 0.94
N ASP A 54 12.86 -1.56 -0.08
CA ASP A 54 13.88 -2.36 -0.75
C ASP A 54 14.91 -1.43 -1.42
N GLY A 55 16.20 -1.65 -1.17
CA GLY A 55 17.28 -0.69 -1.47
C GLY A 55 17.55 -0.42 -2.96
N ASP A 56 16.89 -1.14 -3.85
CA ASP A 56 17.02 -1.03 -5.31
C ASP A 56 15.79 -0.41 -6.00
N VAL A 57 14.81 0.04 -5.22
CA VAL A 57 13.55 0.62 -5.71
C VAL A 57 13.70 2.12 -5.94
N GLU A 58 13.45 2.58 -7.16
CA GLU A 58 13.37 4.00 -7.51
C GLU A 58 11.97 4.59 -7.30
N HIS A 59 10.95 3.78 -7.60
CA HIS A 59 9.56 4.23 -7.58
C HIS A 59 8.66 3.06 -7.21
N CYS A 60 7.74 3.27 -6.27
CA CYS A 60 6.79 2.26 -5.83
C CYS A 60 5.38 2.86 -5.74
N ALA A 61 4.41 2.20 -6.38
CA ALA A 61 3.03 2.65 -6.40
C ALA A 61 2.05 1.47 -6.34
N ARG A 62 0.83 1.77 -5.88
CA ARG A 62 -0.31 0.86 -5.95
C ARG A 62 -0.91 0.90 -7.36
N TYR A 63 -1.31 -0.25 -7.89
CA TYR A 63 -1.82 -0.40 -9.24
C TYR A 63 -3.35 -0.49 -9.27
N GLY A 64 -3.96 0.34 -10.11
CA GLY A 64 -5.41 0.38 -10.31
C GLY A 64 -6.21 1.01 -9.17
N ARG A 65 -7.45 1.35 -9.47
CA ARG A 65 -8.51 1.68 -8.50
C ARG A 65 -9.45 0.49 -8.34
N GLN A 66 -10.25 0.52 -7.27
CA GLN A 66 -11.32 -0.46 -7.08
C GLN A 66 -12.24 -0.46 -8.32
N GLY A 67 -12.24 -1.56 -9.08
CA GLY A 67 -13.01 -1.72 -10.32
C GLY A 67 -12.19 -1.77 -11.61
N ASP A 68 -10.89 -1.45 -11.57
CA ASP A 68 -10.00 -1.59 -12.74
C ASP A 68 -9.58 -3.06 -12.92
N ALA A 69 -9.34 -3.48 -14.16
CA ALA A 69 -8.70 -4.77 -14.44
C ALA A 69 -7.22 -4.70 -13.99
N GLN A 70 -6.96 -5.13 -12.76
CA GLN A 70 -5.65 -4.98 -12.10
C GLN A 70 -4.58 -5.99 -12.57
N GLU A 71 -4.81 -6.75 -13.65
CA GLU A 71 -3.85 -7.70 -14.27
C GLU A 71 -3.12 -8.61 -13.25
N GLY A 72 -3.76 -8.90 -12.12
CA GLY A 72 -3.20 -9.74 -11.06
C GLY A 72 -2.19 -9.07 -10.12
N ILE A 73 -1.99 -7.74 -10.18
CA ILE A 73 -1.07 -7.02 -9.30
C ILE A 73 -1.77 -5.93 -8.50
N ASP A 74 -1.36 -5.76 -7.25
CA ASP A 74 -1.84 -4.66 -6.39
C ASP A 74 -0.78 -3.55 -6.28
N ILE A 75 0.50 -3.90 -6.40
CA ILE A 75 1.65 -3.00 -6.23
C ILE A 75 2.68 -3.28 -7.32
N PHE A 76 3.34 -2.23 -7.81
CA PHE A 76 4.57 -2.35 -8.59
C PHE A 76 5.65 -1.43 -8.03
N ALA A 77 6.88 -1.92 -8.09
CA ALA A 77 8.08 -1.16 -7.77
C ALA A 77 9.03 -1.20 -8.98
N ARG A 78 9.37 -0.03 -9.53
CA ARG A 78 10.40 0.11 -10.56
C ARG A 78 11.77 0.14 -9.89
N ARG A 79 12.66 -0.73 -10.34
CA ARG A 79 14.04 -0.82 -9.88
C ARG A 79 14.95 0.09 -10.71
N ALA A 80 16.17 0.32 -10.22
CA ALA A 80 17.18 1.13 -10.91
C ALA A 80 17.57 0.60 -12.31
N ASP A 81 17.37 -0.69 -12.57
CA ASP A 81 17.60 -1.31 -13.88
C ASP A 81 16.42 -1.14 -14.87
N GLY A 82 15.39 -0.38 -14.48
CA GLY A 82 14.18 -0.14 -15.26
C GLY A 82 13.17 -1.30 -15.27
N ARG A 83 13.51 -2.45 -14.66
CA ARG A 83 12.58 -3.59 -14.52
C ARG A 83 11.73 -3.44 -13.28
N TYR A 84 10.68 -4.25 -13.23
CA TYR A 84 9.65 -4.12 -12.20
C TYR A 84 9.66 -5.31 -11.23
N HIS A 85 9.48 -5.00 -9.95
CA HIS A 85 8.99 -5.94 -8.95
C HIS A 85 7.48 -5.74 -8.83
N CYS A 86 6.71 -6.75 -9.23
CA CYS A 86 5.27 -6.77 -9.10
C CYS A 86 4.88 -7.53 -7.83
N LEU A 87 3.88 -7.04 -7.11
CA LEU A 87 3.39 -7.66 -5.89
C LEU A 87 1.87 -7.72 -5.87
N GLN A 88 1.34 -8.87 -5.44
CA GLN A 88 -0.05 -9.08 -5.11
C GLN A 88 -0.20 -9.28 -3.60
N ALA A 89 -1.10 -8.55 -2.97
CA ALA A 89 -1.33 -8.56 -1.53
C ALA A 89 -2.72 -9.11 -1.21
N LYS A 90 -2.80 -10.27 -0.56
CA LYS A 90 -4.09 -10.90 -0.17
C LYS A 90 -4.17 -11.11 1.34
N ARG A 91 -5.00 -10.30 2.02
CA ARG A 91 -5.35 -10.48 3.43
C ARG A 91 -6.42 -11.57 3.62
N HIS A 92 -6.12 -12.80 3.21
CA HIS A 92 -6.98 -13.97 3.35
C HIS A 92 -6.53 -14.85 4.53
N HIS A 93 -7.49 -15.47 5.23
CA HIS A 93 -7.21 -16.42 6.31
C HIS A 93 -6.76 -17.80 5.80
N SER A 94 -7.12 -18.15 4.57
CA SER A 94 -6.68 -19.36 3.88
C SER A 94 -6.18 -19.01 2.48
N PHE A 95 -5.07 -19.63 2.09
CA PHE A 95 -4.49 -19.47 0.76
C PHE A 95 -3.92 -20.80 0.30
N GLY A 96 -4.62 -21.47 -0.62
CA GLY A 96 -4.28 -22.81 -1.07
C GLY A 96 -3.56 -22.86 -2.43
N PRO A 97 -3.23 -24.07 -2.92
CA PRO A 97 -2.56 -24.26 -4.20
C PRO A 97 -3.33 -23.68 -5.39
N ALA A 98 -4.67 -23.80 -5.40
CA ALA A 98 -5.50 -23.23 -6.46
C ALA A 98 -5.37 -21.71 -6.51
N ASN A 99 -5.45 -21.03 -5.35
CA ASN A 99 -5.30 -19.58 -5.29
C ASN A 99 -3.91 -19.11 -5.76
N LEU A 100 -2.85 -19.86 -5.44
CA LEU A 100 -1.50 -19.60 -5.95
C LEU A 100 -1.46 -19.68 -7.48
N ARG A 101 -2.02 -20.74 -8.04
CA ARG A 101 -2.07 -20.94 -9.49
C ARG A 101 -2.85 -19.83 -10.17
N ASP A 102 -4.06 -19.54 -9.69
CA ASP A 102 -4.92 -18.48 -10.25
C ASP A 102 -4.23 -17.11 -10.22
N ALA A 103 -3.52 -16.81 -9.12
CA ALA A 103 -2.76 -15.58 -8.99
C ALA A 103 -1.60 -15.48 -10.00
N VAL A 104 -0.86 -16.57 -10.19
CA VAL A 104 0.25 -16.63 -11.15
C VAL A 104 -0.26 -16.61 -12.58
N ASP A 105 -1.31 -17.36 -12.91
CA ASP A 105 -1.93 -17.39 -14.24
C ASP A 105 -2.45 -16.00 -14.63
N LEU A 106 -3.11 -15.29 -13.70
CA LEU A 106 -3.58 -13.93 -13.93
C LEU A 106 -2.42 -12.95 -14.17
N PHE A 107 -1.33 -13.08 -13.41
CA PHE A 107 -0.13 -12.26 -13.59
C PHE A 107 0.56 -12.53 -14.93
N VAL A 108 0.74 -13.80 -15.29
CA VAL A 108 1.39 -14.21 -16.55
C VAL A 108 0.57 -13.81 -17.78
N ALA A 109 -0.77 -13.84 -17.68
CA ALA A 109 -1.65 -13.34 -18.73
C ALA A 109 -1.62 -11.80 -18.85
N GLY A 110 -1.15 -11.09 -17.82
CA GLY A 110 -1.04 -9.63 -17.79
C GLY A 110 0.18 -9.09 -18.55
N SER A 111 0.08 -7.82 -18.95
CA SER A 111 1.17 -7.07 -19.59
C SER A 111 2.36 -6.78 -18.66
N TRP A 112 2.18 -6.95 -17.36
CA TRP A 112 3.22 -6.76 -16.35
C TRP A 112 4.25 -7.88 -16.34
N ALA A 113 3.89 -9.12 -16.72
CA ALA A 113 4.82 -10.23 -16.77
C ALA A 113 6.02 -9.94 -17.70
N ALA A 114 5.79 -9.28 -18.84
CA ALA A 114 6.83 -8.97 -19.83
C ALA A 114 7.89 -7.96 -19.35
N ARG A 115 7.59 -7.18 -18.30
CA ARG A 115 8.47 -6.12 -17.76
C ARG A 115 8.94 -6.39 -16.33
N ALA A 116 8.43 -7.44 -15.71
CA ALA A 116 8.79 -7.82 -14.36
C ALA A 116 10.08 -8.63 -14.33
N ILE A 117 10.91 -8.41 -13.31
CA ILE A 117 12.03 -9.27 -12.94
C ILE A 117 11.72 -10.07 -11.68
N ARG A 118 10.73 -9.62 -10.90
CA ARG A 118 10.27 -10.29 -9.68
C ARG A 118 8.77 -10.21 -9.58
N PHE A 119 8.15 -11.31 -9.18
CA PHE A 119 6.75 -11.36 -8.77
C PHE A 119 6.65 -11.89 -7.35
N THR A 120 5.84 -11.25 -6.52
CA THR A 120 5.63 -11.66 -5.13
C THR A 120 4.16 -11.73 -4.78
N ILE A 121 3.75 -12.82 -4.15
CA ILE A 121 2.41 -12.93 -3.54
C ILE A 121 2.61 -12.84 -2.04
N ALA A 122 2.11 -11.77 -1.43
CA ALA A 122 2.12 -11.56 0.01
C ALA A 122 0.74 -11.89 0.58
N VAL A 123 0.69 -12.84 1.51
CA VAL A 123 -0.56 -13.29 2.13
C VAL A 123 -0.44 -13.32 3.64
N GLN A 124 -1.56 -13.17 4.32
CA GLN A 124 -1.62 -13.37 5.76
C GLN A 124 -1.61 -14.86 6.15
N ALA A 125 -2.29 -15.71 5.37
CA ALA A 125 -2.44 -17.13 5.68
C ALA A 125 -1.09 -17.85 5.70
N SER A 126 -0.93 -18.84 6.58
CA SER A 126 0.26 -19.70 6.55
C SER A 126 0.33 -20.48 5.23
N LEU A 127 1.53 -20.55 4.65
CA LEU A 127 1.79 -21.29 3.42
C LEU A 127 2.49 -22.64 3.66
N ARG A 128 2.59 -23.11 4.91
CA ARG A 128 3.44 -24.24 5.33
C ARG A 128 2.99 -25.63 4.89
N SER A 129 1.76 -25.79 4.39
CA SER A 129 1.29 -27.12 3.96
C SER A 129 2.12 -27.63 2.78
N THR A 130 2.40 -28.94 2.75
CA THR A 130 3.21 -29.57 1.69
C THR A 130 2.64 -29.30 0.30
N ALA A 131 1.31 -29.39 0.13
CA ALA A 131 0.65 -29.12 -1.14
C ALA A 131 0.85 -27.68 -1.63
N VAL A 132 0.87 -26.70 -0.71
CA VAL A 132 1.14 -25.29 -1.03
C VAL A 132 2.60 -25.09 -1.38
N GLN A 133 3.53 -25.65 -0.60
CA GLN A 133 4.97 -25.57 -0.86
C GLN A 133 5.35 -26.20 -2.21
N GLU A 134 4.79 -27.36 -2.54
CA GLU A 134 4.99 -27.98 -3.85
C GLU A 134 4.44 -27.13 -5.00
N GLU A 135 3.30 -26.45 -4.80
CA GLU A 135 2.77 -25.52 -5.80
C GLU A 135 3.67 -24.28 -5.94
N ILE A 136 4.18 -23.73 -4.84
CA ILE A 136 5.17 -22.63 -4.88
C ILE A 136 6.37 -23.05 -5.73
N GLU A 137 6.95 -24.23 -5.50
CA GLU A 137 8.07 -24.73 -6.28
C GLU A 137 7.73 -24.94 -7.77
N ARG A 138 6.52 -25.42 -8.08
CA ARG A 138 6.05 -25.52 -9.47
C ARG A 138 5.98 -24.14 -10.14
N GLN A 139 5.37 -23.16 -9.47
CA GLN A 139 5.21 -21.81 -10.01
C GLN A 139 6.54 -21.04 -10.08
N THR A 140 7.46 -21.29 -9.14
CA THR A 140 8.83 -20.77 -9.20
C THR A 140 9.53 -21.21 -10.47
N ARG A 141 9.48 -22.52 -10.82
CA ARG A 141 10.08 -23.02 -12.06
C ARG A 141 9.48 -22.36 -13.30
N LEU A 142 8.14 -22.27 -13.36
CA LEU A 142 7.42 -21.65 -14.47
C LEU A 142 7.82 -20.18 -14.72
N LEU A 143 7.99 -19.41 -13.65
CA LEU A 143 8.34 -17.99 -13.72
C LEU A 143 9.83 -17.78 -13.99
N VAL A 144 10.70 -18.63 -13.46
CA VAL A 144 12.15 -18.59 -13.74
C VAL A 144 12.44 -18.85 -15.20
N GLU A 145 11.71 -19.76 -15.86
CA GLU A 145 11.80 -19.98 -17.32
C GLU A 145 11.48 -18.70 -18.14
N ARG A 146 10.72 -17.77 -17.56
CA ARG A 146 10.39 -16.47 -18.14
C ARG A 146 11.31 -15.34 -17.68
N GLY A 147 12.35 -15.66 -16.90
CA GLY A 147 13.26 -14.68 -16.32
C GLY A 147 12.67 -13.88 -15.16
N ILE A 148 11.64 -14.40 -14.49
CA ILE A 148 10.96 -13.73 -13.37
C ILE A 148 11.23 -14.52 -12.09
N ALA A 149 11.84 -13.86 -11.08
CA ALA A 149 12.00 -14.46 -9.75
C ALA A 149 10.66 -14.46 -9.00
N PHE A 150 10.24 -15.60 -8.46
CA PHE A 150 9.00 -15.73 -7.72
C PHE A 150 9.26 -15.84 -6.20
N ALA A 151 8.38 -15.24 -5.41
CA ALA A 151 8.34 -15.44 -3.96
C ALA A 151 6.88 -15.44 -3.46
N ALA A 152 6.52 -16.40 -2.62
CA ALA A 152 5.28 -16.35 -1.85
C ALA A 152 5.65 -16.08 -0.39
N LEU A 153 5.09 -15.03 0.21
CA LEU A 153 5.38 -14.59 1.57
C LEU A 153 4.13 -14.79 2.42
N ASP A 154 4.27 -15.54 3.50
CA ASP A 154 3.21 -15.71 4.48
C ASP A 154 3.31 -14.73 5.68
N GLY A 155 2.42 -14.86 6.66
CA GLY A 155 2.44 -14.01 7.84
C GLY A 155 3.74 -14.09 8.65
N GLU A 156 4.44 -15.22 8.64
CA GLU A 156 5.72 -15.36 9.33
C GLU A 156 6.82 -14.63 8.54
N ASP A 157 6.89 -14.86 7.22
CA ASP A 157 7.83 -14.16 6.34
C ASP A 157 7.68 -12.64 6.41
N LEU A 158 6.43 -12.16 6.42
CA LEU A 158 6.12 -10.74 6.53
C LEU A 158 6.52 -10.20 7.91
N THR A 159 6.26 -10.95 8.99
CA THR A 159 6.65 -10.54 10.33
C THR A 159 8.18 -10.41 10.44
N ASP A 160 8.92 -11.38 9.93
CA ASP A 160 10.38 -11.38 10.00
C ASP A 160 11.00 -10.23 9.22
N ARG A 161 10.45 -9.91 8.03
CA ARG A 161 10.86 -8.71 7.29
C ARG A 161 10.55 -7.43 8.06
N LEU A 162 9.40 -7.36 8.73
CA LEU A 162 9.00 -6.18 9.51
C LEU A 162 9.85 -5.98 10.77
N ARG A 163 10.55 -7.00 11.27
CA ARG A 163 11.47 -6.84 12.40
C ARG A 163 12.59 -5.84 12.11
N ALA A 164 13.01 -5.72 10.85
CA ALA A 164 14.00 -4.73 10.40
C ALA A 164 13.43 -3.30 10.27
N HIS A 165 12.11 -3.13 10.45
CA HIS A 165 11.42 -1.86 10.21
C HIS A 165 10.47 -1.49 11.37
N PRO A 166 11.00 -1.15 12.57
CA PRO A 166 10.18 -0.83 13.75
C PRO A 166 9.15 0.28 13.51
N VAL A 167 9.47 1.26 12.66
CA VAL A 167 8.55 2.36 12.28
C VAL A 167 7.30 1.83 11.56
N LEU A 168 7.42 0.80 10.72
CA LEU A 168 6.25 0.20 10.08
C LEU A 168 5.42 -0.59 11.10
N VAL A 169 6.06 -1.27 12.06
CA VAL A 169 5.33 -1.96 13.13
C VAL A 169 4.53 -0.96 13.97
N ASP A 170 5.15 0.16 14.35
CA ASP A 170 4.53 1.25 15.11
C ASP A 170 3.37 1.92 14.36
N ASP A 171 3.55 2.19 13.06
CA ASP A 171 2.55 2.88 12.23
C ASP A 171 1.29 2.04 11.97
N PHE A 172 1.43 0.73 11.83
CA PHE A 172 0.32 -0.16 11.43
C PHE A 172 -0.31 -0.92 12.59
N PHE A 173 0.49 -1.29 13.61
CA PHE A 173 0.03 -2.08 14.74
C PHE A 173 0.04 -1.29 16.05
N GLY A 174 0.92 -0.30 16.19
CA GLY A 174 1.03 0.56 17.38
C GLY A 174 2.21 0.21 18.29
N ARG A 175 2.52 1.11 19.24
CA ARG A 175 3.73 1.00 20.08
C ARG A 175 3.75 -0.26 20.94
N SER A 176 2.59 -0.73 21.41
CA SER A 176 2.47 -1.96 22.19
C SER A 176 2.93 -3.21 21.42
N TRP A 177 2.73 -3.25 20.10
CA TRP A 177 3.21 -4.34 19.26
C TRP A 177 4.71 -4.26 19.00
N VAL A 178 5.30 -3.06 18.98
CA VAL A 178 6.76 -2.89 18.94
C VAL A 178 7.39 -3.50 20.20
N VAL A 179 6.85 -3.18 21.38
CA VAL A 179 7.32 -3.74 22.66
C VAL A 179 7.19 -5.26 22.66
N ALA A 180 6.03 -5.79 22.25
CA ALA A 180 5.77 -7.23 22.24
C ALA A 180 6.64 -8.02 21.24
N LEU A 181 6.98 -7.42 20.09
CA LEU A 181 7.72 -8.08 19.01
C LEU A 181 9.23 -7.88 19.09
N LEU A 182 9.68 -6.66 19.43
CA LEU A 182 11.08 -6.22 19.36
C LEU A 182 11.67 -5.91 20.74
N GLY A 183 10.83 -5.57 21.72
CA GLY A 183 11.25 -5.23 23.09
C GLY A 183 11.13 -3.75 23.40
N GLN A 184 11.35 -3.43 24.67
CA GLN A 184 11.17 -2.07 25.19
C GLN A 184 12.21 -1.10 24.62
N ASP A 185 13.48 -1.51 24.51
CA ASP A 185 14.56 -0.64 24.02
C ASP A 185 14.27 -0.07 22.62
N VAL A 186 13.83 -0.92 21.69
CA VAL A 186 13.46 -0.52 20.33
C VAL A 186 12.22 0.40 20.34
N ALA A 187 11.30 0.18 21.27
CA ALA A 187 10.12 1.03 21.42
C ALA A 187 10.48 2.41 21.97
N ASP A 188 11.49 2.51 22.84
CA ASP A 188 11.98 3.76 23.41
C ASP A 188 12.75 4.59 22.37
N ASP A 189 13.51 3.94 21.48
CA ASP A 189 14.23 4.58 20.37
C ASP A 189 13.30 5.31 19.37
N LEU A 190 12.03 4.89 19.28
CA LEU A 190 11.02 5.58 18.48
C LEU A 190 10.58 6.94 19.08
N GLY A 191 10.94 7.21 20.33
CA GLY A 191 10.71 8.47 21.02
C GLY A 191 9.24 8.92 21.01
N SER A 192 9.03 10.23 20.86
CA SER A 192 7.71 10.88 20.90
C SER A 192 6.93 10.81 19.59
N ARG A 193 7.30 9.93 18.66
CA ARG A 193 6.55 9.70 17.42
C ARG A 193 5.12 9.27 17.75
N LEU A 194 4.15 9.80 17.02
CA LEU A 194 2.78 9.30 17.06
C LEU A 194 2.74 7.89 16.44
N ASP A 195 2.26 6.92 17.21
CA ASP A 195 2.00 5.59 16.70
C ASP A 195 0.72 5.55 15.83
N GLY A 196 0.43 4.40 15.23
CA GLY A 196 -0.75 4.21 14.38
C GLY A 196 -2.07 4.55 15.06
N VAL A 197 -2.19 4.24 16.36
CA VAL A 197 -3.39 4.50 17.17
C VAL A 197 -3.56 6.00 17.41
N ALA A 198 -2.49 6.70 17.77
CA ALA A 198 -2.49 8.13 17.96
C ALA A 198 -2.80 8.86 16.64
N PHE A 199 -2.21 8.43 15.52
CA PHE A 199 -2.53 8.98 14.20
C PHE A 199 -4.01 8.77 13.83
N ALA A 200 -4.57 7.59 14.09
CA ALA A 200 -5.98 7.32 13.84
C ALA A 200 -6.89 8.25 14.64
N ARG A 201 -6.57 8.48 15.93
CA ARG A 201 -7.28 9.41 16.80
C ARG A 201 -7.19 10.86 16.31
N VAL A 202 -5.99 11.32 15.95
CA VAL A 202 -5.78 12.69 15.43
C VAL A 202 -6.54 12.89 14.12
N ARG A 203 -6.50 11.93 13.19
CA ARG A 203 -7.29 12.00 11.95
C ARG A 203 -8.79 12.06 12.23
N ALA A 204 -9.29 11.27 13.18
CA ALA A 204 -10.71 11.31 13.55
C ALA A 204 -11.11 12.63 14.20
N GLN A 205 -10.25 13.22 15.04
CA GLN A 205 -10.48 14.54 15.64
C GLN A 205 -10.50 15.63 14.56
N LEU A 206 -9.52 15.64 13.65
CA LEU A 206 -9.47 16.56 12.53
C LEU A 206 -10.68 16.42 11.63
N ALA A 207 -11.09 15.19 11.30
CA ALA A 207 -12.28 14.93 10.49
C ALA A 207 -13.53 15.57 11.11
N ARG A 208 -13.76 15.40 12.42
CA ARG A 208 -14.89 16.03 13.13
C ARG A 208 -14.82 17.56 13.10
N VAL A 209 -13.64 18.14 13.29
CA VAL A 209 -13.46 19.61 13.23
C VAL A 209 -13.77 20.13 11.83
N TYR A 210 -13.24 19.48 10.79
CA TYR A 210 -13.51 19.85 9.41
C TYR A 210 -14.98 19.67 9.06
N GLU A 211 -15.60 18.57 9.44
CA GLU A 211 -17.01 18.29 9.21
C GLU A 211 -17.90 19.37 9.86
N ALA A 212 -17.66 19.72 11.12
CA ALA A 212 -18.36 20.80 11.81
C ALA A 212 -18.14 22.16 11.12
N GLN A 213 -16.92 22.46 10.69
CA GLN A 213 -16.61 23.71 9.99
C GLN A 213 -17.28 23.77 8.61
N PHE A 214 -17.32 22.67 7.87
CA PHE A 214 -18.01 22.59 6.58
C PHE A 214 -19.52 22.74 6.76
N GLN A 215 -20.12 22.10 7.77
CA GLN A 215 -21.54 22.28 8.11
C GLN A 215 -21.85 23.72 8.54
N HIS A 216 -20.92 24.40 9.23
CA HIS A 216 -21.09 25.79 9.61
C HIS A 216 -21.07 26.75 8.40
N PHE A 217 -20.12 26.55 7.47
CA PHE A 217 -20.01 27.41 6.29
C PHE A 217 -21.05 27.10 5.21
N ASP A 218 -21.50 25.86 5.12
CA ASP A 218 -22.49 25.42 4.14
C ASP A 218 -23.40 24.35 4.77
N PRO A 219 -24.46 24.77 5.48
CA PRO A 219 -25.37 23.89 6.21
C PRO A 219 -26.24 22.99 5.31
N GLY A 220 -26.07 23.05 3.99
CA GLY A 220 -26.91 22.36 3.01
C GLY A 220 -27.89 23.31 2.35
N SER A 221 -28.00 23.24 1.02
CA SER A 221 -29.06 23.94 0.29
C SER A 221 -30.31 23.07 0.24
N PHE A 222 -31.44 23.69 0.57
CA PHE A 222 -32.77 23.08 0.71
C PHE A 222 -33.12 22.07 -0.40
N GLY A 223 -33.56 20.89 0.02
CA GLY A 223 -34.51 20.12 -0.78
C GLY A 223 -35.75 20.99 -1.03
N SER A 224 -36.29 20.90 -2.24
CA SER A 224 -37.45 21.66 -2.72
C SER A 224 -38.51 21.92 -1.63
N VAL A 225 -39.03 23.15 -1.64
CA VAL A 225 -40.19 23.63 -0.87
C VAL A 225 -41.39 22.72 -1.13
N SER A 226 -41.61 21.77 -0.23
CA SER A 226 -42.88 21.08 -0.02
C SER A 226 -42.80 20.45 1.36
N ASP A 227 -43.57 21.03 2.29
CA ASP A 227 -43.53 20.86 3.75
C ASP A 227 -43.80 19.43 4.29
N GLU A 228 -43.78 18.38 3.46
CA GLU A 228 -44.17 17.03 3.88
C GLU A 228 -43.03 16.01 3.97
N ASP A 229 -41.87 16.25 3.37
CA ASP A 229 -40.74 15.32 3.40
C ASP A 229 -39.56 15.93 4.17
N SER A 230 -39.53 15.73 5.50
CA SER A 230 -38.39 16.05 6.37
C SER A 230 -37.16 15.19 6.01
N ARG A 231 -36.56 15.44 4.86
CA ARG A 231 -35.25 14.87 4.50
C ARG A 231 -34.16 15.71 5.15
N PRO A 232 -33.21 15.09 5.86
CA PRO A 232 -32.08 15.83 6.41
C PRO A 232 -31.35 16.55 5.27
N ALA A 233 -30.90 17.78 5.54
CA ALA A 233 -30.14 18.56 4.58
C ALA A 233 -28.87 17.79 4.17
N LEU A 234 -28.66 17.64 2.86
CA LEU A 234 -27.48 16.98 2.33
C LEU A 234 -26.24 17.83 2.65
N THR A 235 -25.22 17.20 3.22
CA THR A 235 -23.93 17.81 3.50
C THR A 235 -23.20 18.22 2.22
N VAL A 236 -22.17 19.05 2.34
CA VAL A 236 -21.29 19.44 1.20
C VAL A 236 -20.71 18.21 0.50
N LEU A 237 -20.28 17.21 1.27
CA LEU A 237 -19.67 15.99 0.73
C LEU A 237 -20.68 15.15 -0.07
N GLU A 238 -21.94 15.13 0.37
CA GLU A 238 -23.02 14.42 -0.33
C GLU A 238 -23.47 15.17 -1.59
N ARG A 239 -23.35 16.52 -1.61
CA ARG A 239 -23.59 17.34 -2.80
C ARG A 239 -22.42 17.37 -3.79
N PHE A 240 -21.23 16.88 -3.40
CA PHE A 240 -20.05 16.92 -4.25
C PHE A 240 -20.16 15.91 -5.40
N LEU A 241 -20.74 16.36 -6.52
CA LEU A 241 -20.67 15.69 -7.80
C LEU A 241 -19.29 15.95 -8.41
N LYS A 242 -18.48 14.89 -8.54
CA LYS A 242 -17.21 14.96 -9.25
C LYS A 242 -17.51 15.38 -10.70
N PRO A 243 -16.91 16.46 -11.21
CA PRO A 243 -17.18 16.90 -12.57
C PRO A 243 -16.67 15.85 -13.57
N ASP A 244 -17.58 15.34 -14.41
CA ASP A 244 -17.23 14.57 -15.60
C ASP A 244 -16.62 15.53 -16.63
N MET A 245 -15.29 15.64 -16.62
CA MET A 245 -14.58 16.41 -17.63
C MET A 245 -14.48 15.58 -18.91
N LEU A 246 -15.42 15.79 -19.83
CA LEU A 246 -15.26 15.36 -21.23
C LEU A 246 -14.19 16.24 -21.89
N VAL A 247 -12.98 15.73 -22.01
CA VAL A 247 -11.92 16.35 -22.82
C VAL A 247 -12.34 16.21 -24.28
N ARG A 248 -12.92 17.28 -24.84
CA ARG A 248 -13.22 17.35 -26.26
C ARG A 248 -11.90 17.61 -26.99
N GLU A 249 -11.25 16.56 -27.47
CA GLU A 249 -10.18 16.71 -28.46
C GLU A 249 -10.79 17.36 -29.70
N VAL A 250 -10.44 18.63 -29.92
CA VAL A 250 -10.72 19.30 -31.19
C VAL A 250 -9.73 18.72 -32.19
N ALA A 251 -10.10 17.59 -32.80
CA ALA A 251 -9.48 17.19 -34.05
C ALA A 251 -9.77 18.32 -35.05
N GLN A 252 -8.74 19.10 -35.38
CA GLN A 252 -8.82 20.02 -36.52
C GLN A 252 -9.02 19.17 -37.78
N ALA A 253 -10.28 19.01 -38.17
CA ALA A 253 -10.64 18.56 -39.50
C ALA A 253 -10.05 19.58 -40.47
N ARG A 254 -8.95 19.22 -41.14
CA ARG A 254 -8.54 19.92 -42.36
C ARG A 254 -9.68 19.78 -43.35
N GLU A 255 -10.34 20.90 -43.62
CA GLU A 255 -11.41 21.03 -44.60
C GLU A 255 -10.96 20.42 -45.93
N ARG A 256 -11.75 19.45 -46.40
CA ARG A 256 -11.60 18.83 -47.70
C ARG A 256 -12.29 19.75 -48.71
N ASN A 257 -11.51 20.48 -49.50
CA ASN A 257 -12.01 21.32 -50.57
C ASN A 257 -12.63 20.44 -51.67
N PRO A 258 -13.85 20.72 -52.18
CA PRO A 258 -14.49 19.91 -53.21
C PRO A 258 -14.11 20.42 -54.61
N GLY A 259 -13.78 19.49 -55.51
CA GLY A 259 -13.75 19.74 -56.96
C GLY A 259 -12.45 19.37 -57.66
N ALA A 260 -12.42 18.16 -58.24
CA ALA A 260 -12.05 17.90 -59.64
C ALA A 260 -11.85 16.38 -59.83
N GLU A 261 -12.57 15.84 -60.81
CA GLU A 261 -12.65 14.44 -61.20
C GLU A 261 -11.43 13.96 -62.03
N THR A 262 -11.16 12.65 -61.87
CA THR A 262 -10.75 11.61 -62.85
C THR A 262 -9.40 11.61 -63.60
N ALA A 263 -8.97 10.35 -63.85
CA ALA A 263 -7.89 9.80 -64.72
C ALA A 263 -6.50 9.68 -64.05
N SER A 264 -6.04 8.47 -63.67
CA SER A 264 -5.52 7.33 -64.46
C SER A 264 -4.00 7.41 -64.73
N GLU A 265 -3.33 6.26 -64.48
CA GLU A 265 -2.03 5.80 -65.00
C GLU A 265 -0.68 6.08 -64.28
N ARG A 266 -0.18 4.98 -63.67
CA ARG A 266 1.10 4.27 -63.89
C ARG A 266 2.47 5.01 -63.94
N SER A 267 3.34 4.49 -63.08
CA SER A 267 4.75 4.04 -63.34
C SER A 267 5.94 5.02 -63.23
N THR A 268 6.99 4.50 -62.56
CA THR A 268 8.45 4.78 -62.68
C THR A 268 8.95 6.16 -62.21
N SER A 269 10.14 6.39 -61.65
CA SER A 269 11.30 5.63 -61.18
C SER A 269 12.26 6.62 -60.49
N ALA A 270 13.14 6.12 -59.61
CA ALA A 270 14.51 6.59 -59.37
C ALA A 270 14.80 7.98 -58.72
N ALA A 271 15.50 7.85 -57.58
CA ALA A 271 16.75 8.52 -57.18
C ALA A 271 16.77 9.96 -56.61
N GLU A 272 17.75 10.11 -55.70
CA GLU A 272 18.40 11.33 -55.15
C GLU A 272 17.82 12.04 -53.90
N SER A 273 18.46 11.75 -52.76
CA SER A 273 18.84 12.72 -51.69
C SER A 273 20.01 13.61 -52.18
N PRO A 274 20.51 14.65 -51.46
CA PRO A 274 20.19 15.19 -50.11
C PRO A 274 20.18 16.75 -50.03
N ARG A 275 20.04 17.29 -48.80
CA ARG A 275 20.76 18.46 -48.20
C ARG A 275 19.89 19.57 -47.59
N THR A 276 19.92 19.58 -46.25
CA THR A 276 20.34 20.68 -45.35
C THR A 276 20.20 22.15 -45.80
N ASN A 277 19.34 22.91 -45.11
CA ASN A 277 19.68 24.17 -44.41
C ASN A 277 18.45 24.63 -43.60
N CYS A 278 18.54 24.69 -42.26
CA CYS A 278 18.97 25.85 -41.48
C CYS A 278 17.98 27.03 -41.55
N ILE A 279 17.33 27.39 -40.44
CA ILE A 279 17.66 28.59 -39.66
C ILE A 279 16.63 28.78 -38.54
N ALA A 280 17.19 28.99 -37.34
CA ALA A 280 16.54 29.33 -36.09
C ALA A 280 15.86 30.70 -36.10
N ARG A 281 14.81 30.87 -35.28
CA ARG A 281 14.61 32.10 -34.47
C ARG A 281 13.99 31.78 -33.11
N ARG A 282 14.85 31.85 -32.08
CA ARG A 282 14.59 32.33 -30.71
C ARG A 282 13.97 33.75 -30.78
N ASP A 283 13.16 34.31 -29.89
CA ASP A 283 12.92 34.31 -28.43
C ASP A 283 11.69 35.27 -28.21
N PRO A 284 11.28 35.79 -27.01
CA PRO A 284 11.20 35.25 -25.64
C PRO A 284 9.88 35.57 -24.86
N VAL A 285 9.68 34.82 -23.76
CA VAL A 285 9.20 35.17 -22.39
C VAL A 285 8.20 36.32 -22.15
N LYS A 286 7.12 36.04 -21.37
CA LYS A 286 6.63 36.92 -20.29
C LYS A 286 6.12 36.13 -19.07
N ARG A 287 6.78 36.34 -17.92
CA ARG A 287 6.32 35.98 -16.55
C ARG A 287 5.36 37.05 -16.03
N TYR A 288 4.42 36.66 -15.17
CA TYR A 288 3.68 37.58 -14.29
C TYR A 288 3.72 37.12 -12.83
N PRO A 289 3.55 38.04 -11.86
CA PRO A 289 4.14 37.96 -10.52
C PRO A 289 3.21 37.33 -9.48
N ARG A 290 3.81 36.95 -8.35
CA ARG A 290 3.15 36.57 -7.10
C ARG A 290 2.83 37.81 -6.26
N LYS A 291 1.70 37.77 -5.56
CA LYS A 291 1.54 38.31 -4.22
C LYS A 291 1.33 37.13 -3.27
#